data_AF-V4QYF7-F1
#
_entry.id   AF-V4QYF7-F1
#
_cell.length_a   1.000
_cell.length_b   1.000
_cell.length_c   1.000
_cell.angle_alpha   90.00
_cell.angle_beta   90.00
_cell.angle_gamma   90.00
#
_symmetry.space_group_name_H-M   'P 1'
#
loop_
_entity.id
_entity.type
_entity.pdbx_description
1 polymer ?
#
loop_
_entity_poly.entity_id
_entity_poly.type
_entity_poly.pdbx_seq_one_letter_code
_entity_poly.pdbx_strand_id
1 'polypeptide(L)' 'MFGTTVDFVADNRVVFDIGGNKYRLVVHVSYEFKRVLIKFIGTHRDYDRIDAARIR' A
#
# COMPACT_ATOMS: atom_id res chain seq x y z
N MET A 1 -14.99 2.52 -4.87
CA MET A 1 -15.16 1.92 -3.53
C MET A 1 -13.99 0.95 -3.32
N PHE A 2 -13.15 1.14 -2.29
CA PHE A 2 -11.96 0.32 -2.02
C PHE A 2 -12.29 -1.01 -1.29
N GLY A 3 -13.55 -1.45 -1.30
CA GLY A 3 -14.11 -2.36 -0.29
C GLY A 3 -13.74 -3.84 -0.39
N THR A 4 -13.07 -4.29 -1.46
CA THR A 4 -12.82 -5.73 -1.66
C THR A 4 -11.34 -6.12 -1.71
N THR A 5 -10.40 -5.18 -1.67
CA THR A 5 -8.96 -5.46 -1.84
C THR A 5 -8.08 -4.44 -1.11
N VAL A 6 -8.29 -4.31 0.20
CA VAL A 6 -7.42 -3.50 1.07
C VAL A 6 -6.77 -4.44 2.07
N ASP A 7 -5.45 -4.45 2.08
CA ASP A 7 -4.66 -5.23 3.02
C ASP A 7 -4.00 -4.31 4.05
N PHE A 8 -4.18 -4.65 5.32
CA PHE A 8 -3.48 -4.00 6.42
C PHE A 8 -2.19 -4.76 6.72
N VAL A 9 -1.09 -4.02 6.75
CA VAL A 9 0.25 -4.54 7.02
C VAL A 9 0.75 -3.93 8.31
N ALA A 10 1.69 -4.60 8.97
CA ALA A 10 2.40 -4.07 10.13
C ALA A 10 2.95 -2.64 9.86
N ASP A 11 3.26 -1.90 10.93
CA ASP A 11 3.78 -0.52 10.84
C ASP A 11 2.77 0.48 10.23
N ASN A 12 1.46 0.36 10.54
CA ASN A 12 0.40 1.25 10.03
C ASN A 12 0.40 1.42 8.51
N ARG A 13 0.75 0.33 7.80
CA ARG A 13 0.79 0.33 6.34
C ARG A 13 -0.48 -0.26 5.77
N VAL A 14 -0.89 0.32 4.65
CA VAL A 14 -2.09 -0.10 3.92
C VAL A 14 -1.72 -0.28 2.47
N VAL A 15 -2.16 -1.39 1.89
CA VAL A 15 -1.98 -1.69 0.47
C VAL A 15 -3.31 -1.55 -0.24
N PHE A 16 -3.31 -0.79 -1.34
CA PHE A 16 -4.46 -0.60 -2.20
C PHE A 16 -4.20 -1.17 -3.58
N ASP A 17 -5.17 -1.90 -4.10
CA ASP A 17 -5.21 -2.31 -5.49
C ASP A 17 -5.79 -1.17 -6.34
N ILE A 18 -5.03 -0.73 -7.35
CA ILE A 18 -5.43 0.39 -8.22
C ILE A 18 -5.31 0.04 -9.70
N GLY A 19 -6.01 0.82 -10.55
CA GLY A 19 -5.96 0.65 -12.00
C GLY A 19 -6.57 -0.68 -12.50
N GLY A 20 -7.60 -1.19 -11.81
CA GLY A 20 -8.19 -2.49 -12.14
C GLY A 20 -7.30 -3.67 -11.72
N ASN A 21 -6.77 -3.61 -10.49
CA ASN A 21 -5.88 -4.62 -9.90
C ASN A 21 -4.49 -4.77 -10.58
N LYS A 22 -4.10 -3.82 -11.43
CA LYS A 22 -2.82 -3.86 -12.16
C LYS A 22 -1.64 -3.40 -11.31
N TYR A 23 -1.91 -2.56 -10.32
CA TYR A 23 -0.89 -1.94 -9.48
C TYR A 23 -1.20 -2.12 -8.00
N ARG A 24 -0.16 -1.98 -7.18
CA ARG A 24 -0.23 -1.90 -5.72
C ARG A 24 0.29 -0.55 -5.28
N LEU A 25 -0.49 0.13 -4.45
CA LEU A 25 -0.11 1.36 -3.78
C LEU A 25 0.09 1.01 -2.29
N VAL A 26 1.33 1.10 -1.82
CA VAL A 26 1.65 0.94 -0.39
C VAL A 26 1.77 2.33 0.21
N VAL A 27 1.02 2.56 1.28
CA VAL A 27 1.10 3.79 2.05
C VAL A 27 1.38 3.50 3.52
N HIS A 28 2.02 4.44 4.19
CA HIS A 28 2.08 4.50 5.65
C HIS A 28 1.12 5.57 6.14
N VAL A 29 0.18 5.22 7.00
CA VAL A 29 -0.85 6.11 7.49
C VAL A 29 -0.47 6.62 8.88
N SER A 30 -0.35 7.95 9.01
CA SER A 30 -0.33 8.59 10.32
C SER A 30 -1.75 9.06 10.65
N TYR A 31 -2.43 8.31 11.51
CA TYR A 31 -3.79 8.62 11.95
C TYR A 31 -3.84 9.88 12.82
N GLU A 32 -2.83 10.08 13.70
CA GLU A 32 -2.71 11.27 14.55
C GLU A 32 -2.65 12.55 13.72
N PHE A 33 -1.75 12.59 12.74
CA PHE A 33 -1.57 13.77 11.88
C PHE A 33 -2.52 13.81 10.69
N LYS A 34 -3.37 12.80 10.51
CA LYS A 34 -4.26 12.62 9.36
C LYS A 34 -3.52 12.71 8.02
N ARG A 35 -2.36 12.05 7.93
CA ARG A 35 -1.47 12.07 6.75
C ARG A 35 -1.25 10.67 6.20
N VAL A 36 -1.06 10.61 4.89
CA VAL A 36 -0.75 9.39 4.15
C VAL A 36 0.55 9.63 3.40
N LEU A 37 1.56 8.79 3.67
CA LEU A 37 2.83 8.84 2.96
C LEU A 37 2.89 7.67 1.98
N ILE A 38 3.08 7.97 0.70
CA ILE A 38 3.29 6.95 -0.33
C ILE A 38 4.67 6.36 -0.15
N LYS A 39 4.74 5.04 0.03
CA LYS A 39 5.99 4.28 0.15
C LYS A 39 6.35 3.57 -1.15
N PHE A 40 5.34 3.17 -1.91
CA PHE A 40 5.55 2.45 -3.15
C PHE A 40 4.33 2.55 -4.06
N ILE A 41 4.59 2.63 -5.37
CA ILE A 41 3.61 2.40 -6.44
C ILE A 41 4.30 1.55 -7.51
N GLY A 42 3.69 0.45 -7.89
CA GLY A 42 4.24 -0.43 -8.93
C GLY A 42 3.28 -1.52 -9.35
N THR A 43 3.67 -2.29 -10.37
CA THR A 43 2.86 -3.41 -10.84
C THR A 43 2.80 -4.52 -9.79
N HIS A 44 1.94 -5.52 -9.97
CA HIS A 44 1.93 -6.70 -9.11
C HIS A 44 3.30 -7.38 -9.06
N ARG A 45 4.00 -7.50 -10.20
CA ARG A 45 5.35 -8.08 -10.25
C ARG A 45 6.40 -7.26 -9.52
N ASP A 46 6.27 -5.93 -9.54
CA ASP A 46 7.18 -5.06 -8.77
C ASP A 46 6.91 -5.20 -7.27
N TYR A 47 5.63 -5.32 -6.90
CA TYR A 47 5.20 -5.52 -5.53
C TYR A 47 5.71 -6.84 -4.95
N ASP A 48 5.65 -7.94 -5.72
CA ASP A 48 6.15 -9.26 -5.29
C ASP A 48 7.65 -9.28 -4.96
N ARG A 49 8.40 -8.26 -5.41
CA ARG A 49 9.84 -8.14 -5.21
C ARG A 49 10.20 -7.28 -4.00
N ILE A 50 9.22 -6.72 -3.29
CA ILE A 50 9.46 -5.89 -2.11
C ILE A 50 8.80 -6.48 -0.86
N ASP A 51 9.37 -6.17 0.31
CA ASP A 51 8.72 -6.41 1.59
C ASP A 51 7.87 -5.17 1.94
N ALA A 52 6.55 -5.28 1.77
CA ALA A 52 5.62 -4.18 2.02
C ALA A 52 5.68 -3.65 3.47
N ALA A 53 6.06 -4.49 4.44
CA ALA A 53 6.21 -4.09 5.84
C ALA A 53 7.49 -3.30 6.11
N ARG A 54 8.49 -3.39 5.22
CA ARG A 54 9.83 -2.81 5.46
C ARG A 54 10.30 -1.80 4.41
N ILE A 55 9.61 -1.66 3.27
CA ILE A 55 9.98 -0.71 2.21
C ILE A 55 10.00 0.73 2.76
N ARG A 56 11.04 1.51 2.45
CA ARG A 56 11.28 2.81 3.11
C ARG A 56 10.46 3.96 2.54
#